data_AF-A0A0E0KLC0-F1
#
_entry.id   AF-A0A0E0KLC0-F1
#
_cell.length_a   1.000
_cell.length_b   1.000
_cell.length_c   1.000
_cell.angle_alpha   90.00
_cell.angle_beta   90.00
_cell.angle_gamma   90.00
#
_symmetry.space_group_name_H-M   'P 1'
#
loop_
_entity.id
_entity.type
_entity.pdbx_description
1 polymer ?
#
loop_
_entity_poly.entity_id
_entity_poly.type
_entity_poly.pdbx_seq_one_letter_code
_entity_poly.pdbx_strand_id
1 'polypeptide(L)'
;MASGGRGERARREGEGMVYHQEENGDIEKMIYPTRLISLALPSKSRQAPTSEAISSGYPPEELNHSNLVKLELSDGQTLYSKLVVGADGSKSNVRQTAGIKTTGWNYPQSAIICTVEHITENDCAWQRFLPSGPIALLPIGDNYSNIVWTMSPEESLRHKSMSPEDFVKSVNNALDFGYGPHPHSGSLDYYMEKLFSDIGGTAASTKECFEIPPKAIGVVSERMAFPLSLKHSHDYVSKRLALVGDAAHTVHPLAGQGVNLGFGDAAALAKVIADGVSVGADFGDISLLKRYENDRKAANVAMAALLDGFQKMYSVDFGPLNVLRAAAFHGAQYISPLKKNIISYAMGDAKWPLGGEEKGKGMSSSTSSSASPVPPEDDVCSVCHDRFRIPCQANCSHWFCGECIIRVWNHGPAVQPCKCPICRRLINLLVPANVSIDNDDDPQIQHVLGEVQHYNRIFGGTPRSLTQRLQDLPFFIRRLFRELLDPQRTLPLVFRARMIMMVALSAIYVLSPVDILPESVLGLFGFFDDFLVLLIVFLHLAAVYRSLLLYRHGGH
;
A
#
# COMPACT_ATOMS: atom_id res chain seq x y z
N MET A 1 -47.10 -28.42 4.92
CA MET A 1 -48.12 -28.38 3.85
C MET A 1 -48.33 -26.91 3.51
N ALA A 2 -48.09 -26.35 2.33
CA ALA A 2 -47.95 -26.80 0.94
C ALA A 2 -47.00 -25.78 0.24
N SER A 3 -45.96 -26.22 -0.49
CA SER A 3 -45.75 -26.07 -1.96
C SER A 3 -46.24 -24.75 -2.58
N GLY A 4 -45.53 -24.01 -3.43
CA GLY A 4 -44.32 -24.19 -4.24
C GLY A 4 -44.31 -23.10 -5.32
N GLY A 5 -43.16 -22.80 -5.94
CA GLY A 5 -43.12 -21.85 -7.07
C GLY A 5 -41.71 -21.43 -7.49
N ARG A 6 -41.10 -22.24 -8.36
CA ARG A 6 -39.82 -21.96 -9.05
C ARG A 6 -39.93 -20.77 -10.00
N GLY A 7 -38.83 -20.01 -10.09
CA GLY A 7 -38.50 -19.15 -11.23
C GLY A 7 -37.02 -19.30 -11.57
N GLU A 8 -36.68 -20.34 -12.33
CA GLU A 8 -35.36 -20.56 -12.93
C GLU A 8 -35.08 -19.49 -14.00
N ARG A 9 -33.95 -18.78 -13.88
CA ARG A 9 -33.36 -18.00 -14.98
C ARG A 9 -31.90 -18.43 -15.16
N ALA A 10 -31.69 -19.29 -16.16
CA ALA A 10 -30.38 -19.76 -16.58
C ALA A 10 -29.60 -18.68 -17.33
N ARG A 11 -28.32 -18.46 -17.00
CA ARG A 11 -27.33 -17.97 -17.98
C ARG A 11 -25.87 -18.32 -17.61
N ARG A 12 -25.35 -19.28 -18.39
CA ARG A 12 -23.98 -19.49 -18.89
C ARG A 12 -22.87 -19.83 -17.89
N GLU A 13 -22.60 -21.13 -17.82
CA GLU A 13 -21.35 -21.73 -17.38
C GLU A 13 -20.20 -21.33 -18.32
N GLY A 14 -19.06 -20.97 -17.70
CA GLY A 14 -17.78 -20.76 -18.34
C GLY A 14 -16.68 -21.14 -17.35
N GLU A 15 -16.14 -22.34 -17.54
CA GLU A 15 -14.84 -22.89 -17.09
C GLU A 15 -14.49 -22.80 -15.59
N GLY A 16 -14.51 -23.99 -14.97
CA GLY A 16 -14.42 -24.19 -13.54
C GLY A 16 -13.02 -24.02 -12.94
N MET A 17 -13.00 -23.48 -11.72
CA MET A 17 -12.09 -23.98 -10.69
C MET A 17 -12.85 -25.02 -9.88
N VAL A 18 -12.44 -26.28 -10.02
CA VAL A 18 -12.91 -27.38 -9.17
C VAL A 18 -12.36 -27.12 -7.77
N TYR A 19 -13.19 -26.59 -6.88
CA TYR A 19 -12.95 -26.75 -5.45
C TYR A 19 -13.16 -28.24 -5.16
N HIS A 20 -12.11 -28.92 -4.70
CA HIS A 20 -12.23 -30.27 -4.17
C HIS A 20 -13.27 -30.26 -3.05
N GLN A 21 -14.43 -30.82 -3.36
CA GLN A 21 -15.56 -31.00 -2.47
C GLN A 21 -15.42 -32.35 -1.75
N GLU A 22 -14.27 -32.56 -1.11
CA GLU A 22 -13.99 -33.67 -0.21
C GLU A 22 -13.37 -33.03 1.03
N GLU A 23 -14.10 -32.93 2.16
CA GLU A 23 -13.55 -32.83 3.55
C GLU A 23 -14.51 -32.27 4.63
N ASN A 24 -15.79 -31.96 4.36
CA ASN A 24 -16.64 -31.41 5.44
C ASN A 24 -16.82 -32.34 6.67
N GLY A 25 -16.69 -33.66 6.51
CA GLY A 25 -16.83 -34.63 7.60
C GLY A 25 -15.58 -34.84 8.48
N ASP A 26 -14.40 -34.43 8.02
CA ASP A 26 -13.15 -34.57 8.79
C ASP A 26 -12.79 -33.29 9.55
N ILE A 27 -13.25 -32.13 9.08
CA ILE A 27 -13.11 -30.85 9.79
C ILE A 27 -13.88 -30.86 11.12
N GLU A 28 -15.10 -31.41 11.16
CA GLU A 28 -15.89 -31.52 12.41
C GLU A 28 -15.19 -32.37 13.48
N LYS A 29 -14.39 -33.37 13.08
CA LYS A 29 -13.58 -34.19 14.00
C LYS A 29 -12.33 -33.47 14.51
N MET A 30 -11.93 -32.35 13.92
CA MET A 30 -10.75 -31.56 14.31
C MET A 30 -11.10 -30.36 15.21
N ILE A 31 -12.38 -30.07 15.44
CA ILE A 31 -12.82 -28.98 16.31
C ILE A 31 -13.01 -29.48 17.73
N TYR A 32 -12.11 -29.09 18.63
CA TYR A 32 -12.23 -29.37 20.06
C TYR A 32 -12.83 -28.15 20.76
N PRO A 33 -14.08 -28.20 21.27
CA PRO A 33 -14.76 -27.07 21.91
C PRO A 33 -14.25 -26.86 23.36
N THR A 34 -12.94 -26.91 23.56
CA THR A 34 -12.27 -26.93 24.86
C THR A 34 -11.18 -25.88 24.92
N ARG A 35 -10.95 -25.31 26.10
CA ARG A 35 -9.95 -24.26 26.28
C ARG A 35 -8.57 -24.89 26.48
N LEU A 36 -7.56 -24.30 25.86
CA LEU A 36 -6.17 -24.62 26.19
C LEU A 36 -5.89 -24.20 27.63
N ILE A 37 -5.31 -25.07 28.45
CA ILE A 37 -4.85 -24.76 29.81
C ILE A 37 -3.35 -24.47 29.79
N SER A 38 -2.57 -25.39 29.20
CA SER A 38 -1.12 -25.32 29.22
C SER A 38 -0.52 -25.73 27.87
N LEU A 39 0.67 -25.21 27.62
CA LEU A 39 1.46 -25.43 26.41
C LEU A 39 2.89 -25.69 26.84
N ALA A 40 3.41 -26.88 26.54
CA ALA A 40 4.81 -27.22 26.77
C ALA A 40 5.56 -27.25 25.43
N LEU A 41 6.45 -26.27 25.24
CA LEU A 41 7.34 -26.21 24.09
C LEU A 41 8.54 -27.15 24.28
N PRO A 42 9.01 -27.83 23.22
CA PRO A 42 10.14 -28.74 23.32
C PRO A 42 11.43 -27.98 23.72
N SER A 43 12.01 -28.38 24.85
CA SER A 43 13.17 -27.74 25.47
C SER A 43 14.44 -27.84 24.61
N LYS A 44 15.41 -26.95 24.86
CA LYS A 44 16.68 -26.85 24.10
C LYS A 44 17.67 -28.01 24.33
N SER A 45 17.35 -28.98 25.17
CA SER A 45 18.29 -30.05 25.51
C SER A 45 18.36 -31.11 24.41
N ARG A 46 19.29 -30.93 23.46
CA ARG A 46 19.94 -32.07 22.81
C ARG A 46 20.99 -32.64 23.77
N GLN A 47 20.56 -33.23 24.88
CA GLN A 47 21.35 -34.32 25.43
C GLN A 47 20.87 -35.56 24.72
N ALA A 48 21.73 -36.14 23.87
CA ALA A 48 21.56 -37.52 23.47
C ALA A 48 21.32 -38.34 24.74
N PRO A 49 20.38 -39.30 24.75
CA PRO A 49 20.16 -40.11 25.93
C PRO A 49 21.50 -40.76 26.29
N THR A 50 22.08 -40.32 27.41
CA THR A 50 23.12 -41.11 28.07
C THR A 50 22.47 -42.44 28.42
N SER A 51 23.22 -43.54 28.29
CA SER A 51 22.72 -44.91 28.48
C SER A 51 22.10 -45.18 29.85
N GLU A 52 22.06 -44.20 30.75
CA GLU A 52 21.38 -44.21 32.05
C GLU A 52 19.87 -43.93 31.96
N ALA A 53 19.38 -43.20 30.95
CA ALA A 53 17.95 -42.89 30.81
C ALA A 53 17.08 -44.09 30.35
N ILE A 54 17.71 -45.18 29.92
CA ILE A 54 17.03 -46.43 29.53
C ILE A 54 16.65 -47.26 30.78
N SER A 55 17.17 -46.90 31.96
CA SER A 55 16.95 -47.62 33.23
C SER A 55 15.72 -47.14 34.03
N SER A 56 15.20 -45.93 33.77
CA SER A 56 14.18 -45.30 34.61
C SER A 56 12.79 -45.26 33.97
N GLY A 57 12.17 -46.40 33.68
CA GLY A 57 10.71 -46.56 33.63
C GLY A 57 9.82 -45.52 32.90
N TYR A 58 10.34 -44.74 31.96
CA TYR A 58 9.52 -43.79 31.19
C TYR A 58 8.70 -44.58 30.17
N PRO A 59 7.37 -44.35 30.08
CA PRO A 59 6.55 -45.03 29.09
C PRO A 59 7.08 -44.72 27.67
N PRO A 60 7.22 -45.73 26.80
CA PRO A 60 7.88 -45.61 25.49
C PRO A 60 7.21 -44.62 24.53
N GLU A 61 5.99 -44.15 24.82
CA GLU A 61 5.29 -43.13 24.04
C GLU A 61 5.92 -41.74 24.16
N GLU A 62 6.54 -41.37 25.30
CA GLU A 62 7.08 -40.02 25.50
C GLU A 62 8.34 -39.72 24.65
N LEU A 63 9.09 -40.74 24.21
CA LEU A 63 10.28 -40.57 23.37
C LEU A 63 9.95 -40.15 21.92
N ASN A 64 8.81 -40.60 21.39
CA ASN A 64 8.35 -40.26 20.03
C ASN A 64 7.85 -38.81 19.90
N HIS A 65 7.53 -38.16 21.02
CA HIS A 65 6.99 -36.80 21.06
C HIS A 65 7.99 -35.73 21.54
N SER A 66 9.27 -36.08 21.71
CA SER A 66 10.32 -35.16 22.17
C SER A 66 10.48 -33.88 21.32
N ASN A 67 10.10 -33.96 20.05
CA ASN A 67 10.11 -32.84 19.11
C ASN A 67 8.72 -32.25 18.85
N LEU A 68 7.68 -32.59 19.60
CA LEU A 68 6.32 -32.07 19.41
C LEU A 68 5.94 -31.12 20.55
N VAL A 69 4.97 -30.26 20.30
CA VAL A 69 4.38 -29.36 21.29
C VAL A 69 3.25 -30.11 21.98
N LYS A 70 3.31 -30.23 23.30
CA LYS A 70 2.24 -30.82 24.12
C LYS A 70 1.23 -29.72 24.49
N LEU A 71 -0.04 -30.00 24.21
CA LEU A 71 -1.20 -29.14 24.49
C LEU A 71 -2.07 -29.83 25.52
N GLU A 72 -2.36 -29.19 26.65
CA GLU A 72 -3.28 -29.70 27.67
C GLU A 72 -4.59 -28.92 27.63
N LEU A 73 -5.70 -29.64 27.46
CA LEU A 73 -7.03 -29.07 27.27
C LEU A 73 -7.83 -29.11 28.58
N SER A 74 -8.87 -28.26 28.65
CA SER A 74 -9.69 -28.09 29.85
C SER A 74 -10.55 -29.29 30.23
N ASP A 75 -10.76 -30.21 29.31
CA ASP A 75 -11.46 -31.48 29.52
C ASP A 75 -10.51 -32.62 29.96
N GLY A 76 -9.22 -32.33 30.14
CA GLY A 76 -8.20 -33.30 30.52
C GLY A 76 -7.53 -34.01 29.34
N GLN A 77 -7.95 -33.75 28.09
CA GLN A 77 -7.29 -34.31 26.91
C GLN A 77 -5.91 -33.69 26.69
N THR A 78 -4.99 -34.48 26.14
CA THR A 78 -3.65 -34.04 25.73
C THR A 78 -3.49 -34.24 24.22
N LEU A 79 -3.08 -33.18 23.52
CA LEU A 79 -2.77 -33.22 22.09
C LEU A 79 -1.29 -32.94 21.85
N TYR A 80 -0.75 -33.49 20.76
CA TYR A 80 0.62 -33.24 20.32
C TYR A 80 0.62 -32.67 18.90
N SER A 81 1.32 -31.56 18.69
CA SER A 81 1.41 -30.92 17.36
C SER A 81 2.85 -30.58 16.98
N LYS A 82 3.12 -30.55 15.67
CA LYS A 82 4.39 -30.10 15.10
C LYS A 82 4.54 -28.57 15.12
N LEU A 83 3.42 -27.85 15.08
CA LEU A 83 3.34 -26.39 15.06
C LEU A 83 2.01 -25.95 15.72
N VAL A 84 2.08 -24.93 16.58
CA VAL A 84 0.90 -24.31 17.19
C VAL A 84 0.73 -22.90 16.64
N VAL A 85 -0.46 -22.58 16.12
CA VAL A 85 -0.79 -21.24 15.63
C VAL A 85 -1.79 -20.59 16.59
N GLY A 86 -1.38 -19.52 17.26
CA GLY A 86 -2.25 -18.71 18.11
C GLY A 86 -3.04 -17.72 17.27
N ALA A 87 -4.34 -17.97 17.11
CA ALA A 87 -5.31 -17.10 16.45
C ALA A 87 -6.49 -16.75 17.39
N ASP A 88 -6.23 -16.74 18.69
CA ASP A 88 -7.20 -16.67 19.80
C ASP A 88 -7.44 -15.24 20.33
N GLY A 89 -7.15 -14.23 19.49
CA GLY A 89 -7.53 -12.83 19.70
C GLY A 89 -6.65 -12.05 20.68
N SER A 90 -7.08 -10.83 21.02
CA SER A 90 -6.26 -9.86 21.77
C SER A 90 -5.87 -10.31 23.18
N LYS A 91 -6.66 -11.21 23.77
CA LYS A 91 -6.40 -11.87 25.07
C LYS A 91 -5.82 -13.28 24.91
N SER A 92 -5.09 -13.51 23.81
CA SER A 92 -4.48 -14.80 23.46
C SER A 92 -3.87 -15.51 24.68
N ASN A 93 -4.39 -16.71 24.95
CA ASN A 93 -3.84 -17.61 25.95
C ASN A 93 -2.55 -18.24 25.41
N VAL A 94 -2.52 -18.61 24.12
CA VAL A 94 -1.33 -19.18 23.47
C VAL A 94 -0.11 -18.27 23.66
N ARG A 95 -0.27 -16.96 23.43
CA ARG A 95 0.78 -15.96 23.65
C ARG A 95 1.24 -15.90 25.10
N GLN A 96 0.30 -15.92 26.05
CA GLN A 96 0.59 -15.84 27.48
C GLN A 96 1.34 -17.07 27.98
N THR A 97 0.86 -18.27 27.63
CA THR A 97 1.50 -19.54 28.02
C THR A 97 2.88 -19.70 27.39
N ALA A 98 3.08 -19.19 26.17
CA ALA A 98 4.39 -19.17 25.52
C ALA A 98 5.37 -18.13 26.12
N GLY A 99 4.92 -17.30 27.07
CA GLY A 99 5.75 -16.26 27.69
C GLY A 99 6.13 -15.11 26.75
N ILE A 100 5.42 -14.95 25.64
CA ILE A 100 5.69 -13.88 24.67
C ILE A 100 5.16 -12.56 25.25
N LYS A 101 6.09 -11.62 25.44
CA LYS A 101 5.78 -10.30 25.99
C LYS A 101 5.06 -9.44 24.95
N THR A 102 4.29 -8.46 25.44
CA THR A 102 3.62 -7.45 24.60
C THR A 102 3.91 -6.04 25.07
N THR A 103 4.02 -5.10 24.14
CA THR A 103 3.97 -3.65 24.39
C THR A 103 2.64 -3.08 23.91
N GLY A 104 2.17 -2.03 24.55
CA GLY A 104 0.89 -1.42 24.19
C GLY A 104 0.31 -0.53 25.27
N TRP A 105 -0.82 0.09 24.97
CA TRP A 105 -1.61 0.89 25.91
C TRP A 105 -3.09 0.66 25.66
N ASN A 106 -3.88 0.87 26.70
CA ASN A 106 -5.33 0.91 26.58
C ASN A 106 -5.73 2.34 26.23
N TYR A 107 -6.65 2.49 25.29
CA TYR A 107 -7.27 3.78 25.03
C TYR A 107 -8.31 4.05 26.11
N PRO A 108 -8.55 5.32 26.50
CA PRO A 108 -9.63 5.70 27.41
C PRO A 108 -11.00 5.65 26.70
N GLN A 109 -11.18 4.71 25.77
CA GLN A 109 -12.30 4.61 24.86
C GLN A 109 -12.73 3.15 24.71
N SER A 110 -14.01 2.96 24.43
CA SER A 110 -14.61 1.68 24.07
C SER A 110 -15.35 1.82 22.75
N ALA A 111 -15.46 0.74 22.00
CA ALA A 111 -16.28 0.70 20.80
C ALA A 111 -17.56 -0.09 21.08
N ILE A 112 -18.68 0.44 20.58
CA ILE A 112 -19.93 -0.30 20.46
C ILE A 112 -20.07 -0.79 19.02
N ILE A 113 -20.40 -2.07 18.86
CA ILE A 113 -20.65 -2.73 17.57
C ILE A 113 -22.03 -3.37 17.57
N CYS A 114 -22.73 -3.20 16.45
CA CYS A 114 -23.96 -3.90 16.14
C CYS A 114 -24.25 -3.82 14.64
N THR A 115 -25.16 -4.67 14.17
CA THR A 115 -25.73 -4.60 12.83
C THR A 115 -27.02 -3.79 12.86
N VAL A 116 -27.12 -2.83 11.96
CA VAL A 116 -28.31 -2.00 11.72
C VAL A 116 -28.88 -2.28 10.33
N GLU A 117 -30.18 -2.04 10.19
CA GLU A 117 -30.91 -2.14 8.93
C GLU A 117 -31.23 -0.75 8.37
N HIS A 118 -31.23 -0.64 7.05
CA HIS A 118 -31.53 0.57 6.28
C HIS A 118 -32.64 0.32 5.28
N ILE A 119 -33.31 1.40 4.85
CA ILE A 119 -34.30 1.33 3.76
C ILE A 119 -33.62 1.26 2.39
N THR A 120 -32.51 1.97 2.25
CA THR A 120 -31.77 2.07 1.00
C THR A 120 -30.55 1.19 1.04
N GLU A 121 -30.20 0.63 -0.11
CA GLU A 121 -28.98 -0.15 -0.25
C GLU A 121 -27.75 0.71 0.09
N ASN A 122 -26.76 0.11 0.73
CA ASN A 122 -25.50 0.77 1.06
C ASN A 122 -24.33 0.00 0.47
N ASP A 123 -23.64 0.61 -0.49
CA ASP A 123 -22.41 0.09 -1.10
C ASP A 123 -21.15 0.86 -0.65
N CYS A 124 -21.34 1.92 0.14
CA CYS A 124 -20.27 2.81 0.61
C CYS A 124 -19.98 2.60 2.10
N ALA A 125 -18.68 2.57 2.45
CA ALA A 125 -18.22 2.58 3.83
C ALA A 125 -18.12 4.04 4.32
N TRP A 126 -18.98 4.43 5.25
CA TRP A 126 -19.00 5.78 5.79
C TRP A 126 -18.21 5.83 7.09
N GLN A 127 -17.39 6.87 7.26
CA GLN A 127 -16.70 7.13 8.52
C GLN A 127 -16.75 8.61 8.85
N ARG A 128 -17.29 8.93 10.02
CA ARG A 128 -17.34 10.30 10.55
C ARG A 128 -16.53 10.38 11.84
N PHE A 129 -15.70 11.41 11.96
CA PHE A 129 -14.93 11.69 13.17
C PHE A 129 -15.71 12.67 14.06
N LEU A 130 -16.09 12.23 15.26
CA LEU A 130 -16.75 13.06 16.28
C LEU A 130 -15.77 13.35 17.43
N PRO A 131 -15.99 14.39 18.26
CA PRO A 131 -15.15 14.68 19.42
C PRO A 131 -15.00 13.51 20.40
N SER A 132 -16.08 12.74 20.63
CA SER A 132 -16.07 11.57 21.50
C SER A 132 -15.38 10.34 20.89
N GLY A 133 -15.21 10.33 19.57
CA GLY A 133 -14.61 9.24 18.80
C GLY A 133 -15.30 9.03 17.45
N PRO A 134 -14.65 8.32 16.52
CA PRO A 134 -15.22 8.04 15.20
C PRO A 134 -16.44 7.11 15.27
N ILE A 135 -17.39 7.34 14.37
CA ILE A 135 -18.46 6.40 14.04
C ILE A 135 -18.29 5.95 12.58
N ALA A 136 -18.36 4.64 12.35
CA ALA A 136 -18.31 4.03 11.03
C ALA A 136 -19.58 3.24 10.75
N LEU A 137 -20.04 3.31 9.49
CA LEU A 137 -21.15 2.54 8.93
C LEU A 137 -20.60 1.69 7.78
N LEU A 138 -20.46 0.39 8.02
CA LEU A 138 -19.77 -0.54 7.12
C LEU A 138 -20.79 -1.47 6.45
N PRO A 139 -20.97 -1.43 5.12
CA PRO A 139 -21.97 -2.21 4.42
C PRO A 139 -21.73 -3.72 4.56
N ILE A 140 -22.81 -4.47 4.82
CA ILE A 140 -22.83 -5.93 4.85
C ILE A 140 -24.07 -6.45 4.11
N GLY A 141 -23.90 -6.68 2.81
CA GLY A 141 -25.01 -6.98 1.91
C GLY A 141 -25.83 -5.73 1.57
N ASP A 142 -27.03 -5.93 1.03
CA ASP A 142 -27.77 -4.85 0.38
C ASP A 142 -28.30 -3.81 1.38
N ASN A 143 -29.07 -4.23 2.40
CA ASN A 143 -29.78 -3.32 3.32
C ASN A 143 -29.27 -3.31 4.77
N TYR A 144 -28.09 -3.86 5.03
CA TYR A 144 -27.52 -3.94 6.38
C TYR A 144 -26.15 -3.30 6.43
N SER A 145 -25.83 -2.70 7.58
CA SER A 145 -24.46 -2.27 7.87
C SER A 145 -24.06 -2.58 9.30
N ASN A 146 -22.77 -2.80 9.50
CA ASN A 146 -22.17 -2.83 10.82
C ASN A 146 -21.80 -1.43 11.27
N ILE A 147 -22.23 -1.08 12.47
CA ILE A 147 -21.78 0.10 13.19
C ILE A 147 -20.52 -0.25 13.96
N VAL A 148 -19.51 0.61 13.87
CA VAL A 148 -18.38 0.64 14.80
C VAL A 148 -18.30 2.04 15.34
N TRP A 149 -18.70 2.24 16.59
CA TRP A 149 -18.76 3.57 17.19
C TRP A 149 -17.91 3.66 18.45
N THR A 150 -16.83 4.42 18.34
CA THR A 150 -15.92 4.70 19.45
C THR A 150 -16.43 5.84 20.31
N MET A 151 -16.45 5.63 21.63
CA MET A 151 -16.90 6.60 22.63
C MET A 151 -16.23 6.33 23.98
N SER A 152 -16.56 7.11 25.02
CA SER A 152 -16.08 6.81 26.37
C SER A 152 -16.66 5.49 26.90
N PRO A 153 -16.00 4.80 27.84
CA PRO A 153 -16.51 3.56 28.43
C PRO A 153 -17.92 3.72 29.03
N GLU A 154 -18.19 4.84 29.70
CA GLU A 154 -19.49 5.14 30.30
C GLU A 154 -20.59 5.30 29.24
N GLU A 155 -20.32 6.05 28.17
CA GLU A 155 -21.25 6.20 27.05
C GLU A 155 -21.50 4.87 26.34
N SER A 156 -20.47 4.03 26.19
CA SER A 156 -20.60 2.73 25.52
C SER A 156 -21.54 1.80 26.29
N LEU A 157 -21.47 1.82 27.63
CA LEU A 157 -22.37 1.04 28.49
C LEU A 157 -23.80 1.59 28.44
N ARG A 158 -23.96 2.93 28.39
CA ARG A 158 -25.27 3.56 28.22
C ARG A 158 -25.90 3.21 26.87
N HIS A 159 -25.14 3.23 25.78
CA HIS A 159 -25.64 2.87 24.46
C HIS A 159 -25.92 1.37 24.31
N LYS A 160 -25.19 0.53 25.06
CA LYS A 160 -25.49 -0.90 25.15
C LYS A 160 -26.83 -1.17 25.86
N SER A 161 -27.16 -0.40 26.89
CA SER A 161 -28.34 -0.63 27.75
C SER A 161 -29.59 0.16 27.34
N MET A 162 -29.48 1.19 26.50
CA MET A 162 -30.63 1.99 26.06
C MET A 162 -31.60 1.22 25.14
N SER A 163 -32.81 1.73 24.93
CA SER A 163 -33.77 1.12 24.00
C SER A 163 -33.20 1.04 22.56
N PRO A 164 -33.60 0.05 21.75
CA PRO A 164 -33.21 0.00 20.33
C PRO A 164 -33.61 1.27 19.57
N GLU A 165 -34.80 1.81 19.85
CA GLU A 165 -35.33 3.00 19.17
C GLU A 165 -34.50 4.25 19.48
N ASP A 166 -34.11 4.45 20.74
CA ASP A 166 -33.30 5.61 21.11
C ASP A 166 -31.86 5.45 20.65
N PHE A 167 -31.35 4.22 20.56
CA PHE A 167 -30.05 3.95 19.96
C PHE A 167 -30.03 4.30 18.47
N VAL A 168 -31.05 3.89 17.69
CA VAL A 168 -31.16 4.24 16.26
C VAL A 168 -31.23 5.76 16.07
N LYS A 169 -31.99 6.48 16.92
CA LYS A 169 -31.99 7.95 16.91
C LYS A 169 -30.60 8.52 17.17
N SER A 170 -29.88 7.98 18.16
CA SER A 170 -28.52 8.40 18.51
C SER A 170 -27.54 8.17 17.35
N VAL A 171 -27.59 7.00 16.70
CA VAL A 171 -26.77 6.66 15.53
C VAL A 171 -27.05 7.61 14.36
N ASN A 172 -28.32 7.81 14.00
CA ASN A 172 -28.69 8.71 12.91
C ASN A 172 -28.27 10.16 13.21
N ASN A 173 -28.42 10.60 14.46
CA ASN A 173 -27.93 11.91 14.87
C ASN A 173 -26.40 12.00 14.75
N ALA A 174 -25.67 11.00 15.23
CA ALA A 174 -24.22 10.95 15.14
C ALA A 174 -23.71 10.94 13.68
N LEU A 175 -24.39 10.24 12.77
CA LEU A 175 -24.04 10.16 11.35
C LEU A 175 -24.39 11.44 10.58
N ASP A 176 -25.52 12.10 10.88
CA ASP A 176 -26.04 13.26 10.14
C ASP A 176 -25.76 14.61 10.82
N PHE A 177 -26.25 14.82 12.05
CA PHE A 177 -26.40 16.16 12.64
C PHE A 177 -25.51 16.46 13.86
N GLY A 178 -24.80 15.46 14.40
CA GLY A 178 -24.31 15.47 15.78
C GLY A 178 -23.36 16.62 16.14
N TYR A 179 -22.48 17.05 15.22
CA TYR A 179 -21.52 18.12 15.46
C TYR A 179 -21.14 18.88 14.16
N GLY A 180 -21.50 20.15 14.09
CA GLY A 180 -21.08 21.12 13.06
C GLY A 180 -22.03 21.25 11.84
N PRO A 181 -22.02 22.41 11.15
CA PRO A 181 -22.78 22.59 9.90
C PRO A 181 -22.25 21.66 8.81
N HIS A 182 -23.12 21.21 7.90
CA HIS A 182 -22.69 20.51 6.69
C HIS A 182 -21.67 21.38 5.94
N PRO A 183 -20.58 20.81 5.40
CA PRO A 183 -19.64 21.57 4.59
C PRO A 183 -20.39 22.15 3.38
N HIS A 184 -20.64 23.46 3.43
CA HIS A 184 -21.23 24.18 2.32
C HIS A 184 -20.14 24.38 1.27
N SER A 185 -20.40 23.96 0.03
CA SER A 185 -19.60 24.31 -1.14
C SER A 185 -19.63 25.84 -1.32
N GLY A 186 -18.69 26.52 -0.67
CA GLY A 186 -18.63 27.98 -0.55
C GLY A 186 -17.36 28.53 -1.18
N SER A 187 -17.32 29.85 -1.37
CA SER A 187 -16.29 30.62 -2.10
C SER A 187 -14.82 30.31 -1.77
N LEU A 188 -14.53 29.73 -0.61
CA LEU A 188 -13.19 29.29 -0.22
C LEU A 188 -12.68 28.11 -1.07
N ASP A 189 -13.57 27.22 -1.52
CA ASP A 189 -13.24 26.16 -2.47
C ASP A 189 -12.79 26.74 -3.81
N TYR A 190 -13.43 27.81 -4.28
CA TYR A 190 -13.03 28.52 -5.51
C TYR A 190 -11.63 29.16 -5.39
N TYR A 191 -11.31 29.75 -4.23
CA TYR A 191 -9.98 30.33 -3.99
C TYR A 191 -8.89 29.26 -3.83
N MET A 192 -9.19 28.14 -3.17
CA MET A 192 -8.25 27.03 -2.99
C MET A 192 -8.06 26.19 -4.24
N GLU A 193 -9.11 25.95 -5.03
CA GLU A 193 -9.04 25.32 -6.34
C GLU A 193 -8.14 26.13 -7.28
N LYS A 194 -8.24 27.47 -7.25
CA LYS A 194 -7.35 28.35 -8.02
C LYS A 194 -5.90 28.31 -7.52
N LEU A 195 -5.67 28.25 -6.21
CA LEU A 195 -4.34 28.22 -5.60
C LEU A 195 -3.61 26.88 -5.84
N PHE A 196 -4.33 25.75 -5.86
CA PHE A 196 -3.75 24.41 -5.97
C PHE A 196 -3.88 23.78 -7.38
N SER A 197 -4.59 24.43 -8.31
CA SER A 197 -4.70 23.97 -9.72
C SER A 197 -3.35 23.82 -10.43
N ASP A 198 -2.33 24.56 -10.01
CA ASP A 198 -0.98 24.53 -10.60
C ASP A 198 -0.05 23.43 -10.03
N ILE A 199 -0.46 22.71 -8.97
CA ILE A 199 0.40 21.73 -8.26
C ILE A 199 0.13 20.27 -8.65
N GLY A 200 -0.95 20.00 -9.39
CA GLY A 200 -1.23 18.66 -9.91
C GLY A 200 -2.69 18.50 -10.29
N GLY A 201 -2.96 17.71 -11.34
CA GLY A 201 -4.29 17.53 -11.89
C GLY A 201 -5.32 17.23 -10.79
N THR A 202 -6.35 18.09 -10.72
CA THR A 202 -7.51 17.92 -9.85
C THR A 202 -8.12 16.54 -10.11
N ALA A 203 -8.16 15.70 -9.07
CA ALA A 203 -8.90 14.46 -9.14
C ALA A 203 -10.38 14.77 -9.42
N ALA A 204 -11.05 13.99 -10.27
CA ALA A 204 -12.44 14.19 -10.70
C ALA A 204 -13.49 14.27 -9.57
N SER A 205 -13.09 14.00 -8.31
CA SER A 205 -13.92 14.01 -7.10
C SER A 205 -14.03 15.39 -6.43
N THR A 206 -13.43 16.46 -6.98
CA THR A 206 -13.70 17.85 -6.53
C THR A 206 -15.10 18.36 -6.91
N LYS A 207 -15.89 17.55 -7.62
CA LYS A 207 -17.29 17.86 -8.00
C LYS A 207 -18.33 17.07 -7.20
N GLU A 208 -17.93 16.18 -6.30
CA GLU A 208 -18.87 15.39 -5.50
C GLU A 208 -19.40 16.24 -4.35
N CYS A 209 -20.73 16.40 -4.31
CA CYS A 209 -21.42 17.13 -3.25
C CYS A 209 -21.37 16.32 -1.95
N PHE A 210 -21.61 16.97 -0.81
CA PHE A 210 -21.76 16.24 0.45
C PHE A 210 -22.95 15.28 0.37
N GLU A 211 -22.69 13.98 0.53
CA GLU A 211 -23.71 12.94 0.56
C GLU A 211 -23.97 12.49 2.01
N ILE A 212 -25.25 12.28 2.33
CA ILE A 212 -25.69 11.87 3.66
C ILE A 212 -25.71 10.33 3.70
N PRO A 213 -25.11 9.68 4.71
CA PRO A 213 -25.16 8.23 4.86
C PRO A 213 -26.60 7.71 5.00
N PRO A 214 -26.88 6.45 4.59
CA PRO A 214 -28.18 5.81 4.78
C PRO A 214 -28.65 5.85 6.24
N LYS A 215 -29.95 6.09 6.43
CA LYS A 215 -30.55 6.15 7.77
C LYS A 215 -30.84 4.75 8.31
N ALA A 216 -30.38 4.50 9.53
CA ALA A 216 -30.75 3.33 10.33
C ALA A 216 -32.22 3.38 10.69
N ILE A 217 -32.93 2.26 10.48
CA ILE A 217 -34.33 2.09 10.89
C ILE A 217 -34.48 1.13 12.08
N GLY A 218 -33.52 0.23 12.26
CA GLY A 218 -33.58 -0.79 13.30
C GLY A 218 -32.21 -1.39 13.63
N VAL A 219 -32.12 -1.99 14.81
CA VAL A 219 -30.96 -2.80 15.23
C VAL A 219 -31.34 -4.27 15.09
N VAL A 220 -30.52 -5.03 14.37
CA VAL A 220 -30.79 -6.44 14.05
C VAL A 220 -30.01 -7.40 14.96
N SER A 221 -28.83 -6.98 15.43
CA SER A 221 -27.97 -7.80 16.29
C SER A 221 -27.95 -7.32 17.74
N GLU A 222 -27.44 -8.16 18.65
CA GLU A 222 -27.06 -7.70 19.98
C GLU A 222 -26.01 -6.59 19.87
N ARG A 223 -26.09 -5.60 20.78
CA ARG A 223 -25.11 -4.52 20.91
C ARG A 223 -23.97 -4.96 21.81
N MET A 224 -22.78 -5.02 21.25
CA MET A 224 -21.57 -5.43 21.95
C MET A 224 -20.68 -4.23 22.21
N ALA A 225 -20.15 -4.12 23.43
CA ALA A 225 -19.20 -3.08 23.80
C ALA A 225 -17.89 -3.73 24.24
N PHE A 226 -16.76 -3.23 23.72
CA PHE A 226 -15.43 -3.71 24.11
C PHE A 226 -14.44 -2.55 24.27
N PRO A 227 -13.51 -2.66 25.22
CA PRO A 227 -12.47 -1.66 25.42
C PRO A 227 -11.49 -1.68 24.24
N LEU A 228 -11.04 -0.49 23.84
CA LEU A 228 -10.04 -0.36 22.78
C LEU A 228 -8.63 -0.38 23.37
N SER A 229 -7.74 -1.11 22.72
CA SER A 229 -6.33 -1.14 23.09
C SER A 229 -5.45 -1.30 21.87
N LEU A 230 -4.28 -0.70 21.90
CA LEU A 230 -3.20 -1.04 21.00
C LEU A 230 -2.27 -1.98 21.73
N LYS A 231 -2.03 -3.16 21.15
CA LYS A 231 -1.10 -4.15 21.69
C LYS A 231 -0.27 -4.75 20.57
N HIS A 232 0.99 -5.00 20.83
CA HIS A 232 1.90 -5.59 19.87
C HIS A 232 2.82 -6.58 20.57
N SER A 233 2.90 -7.80 20.06
CA SER A 233 3.79 -8.83 20.59
C SER A 233 5.24 -8.54 20.21
N HIS A 234 6.16 -8.73 21.16
CA HIS A 234 7.58 -8.55 20.90
C HIS A 234 8.12 -9.54 19.90
N ASP A 235 7.61 -10.77 19.92
CA ASP A 235 7.94 -11.83 18.98
C ASP A 235 6.62 -12.35 18.41
N TYR A 236 6.58 -12.61 17.10
CA TYR A 236 5.41 -13.25 16.48
C TYR A 236 5.57 -14.75 16.44
N VAL A 237 6.80 -15.24 16.51
CA VAL A 237 7.09 -16.67 16.44
C VAL A 237 8.02 -17.11 17.57
N SER A 238 7.88 -18.37 17.96
CA SER A 238 8.81 -19.11 18.79
C SER A 238 9.04 -20.48 18.17
N LYS A 239 9.90 -21.31 18.77
CA LYS A 239 10.13 -22.67 18.28
C LYS A 239 8.80 -23.43 18.27
N ARG A 240 8.35 -23.87 17.09
CA ARG A 240 7.06 -24.55 16.86
C ARG A 240 5.80 -23.77 17.28
N LEU A 241 5.89 -22.43 17.31
CA LEU A 241 4.75 -21.59 17.62
C LEU A 241 4.75 -20.32 16.75
N ALA A 242 3.58 -19.94 16.25
CA ALA A 242 3.36 -18.69 15.54
C ALA A 242 2.08 -18.00 16.03
N LEU A 243 2.07 -16.68 16.10
CA LEU A 243 0.91 -15.86 16.44
C LEU A 243 0.45 -15.13 15.19
N VAL A 244 -0.86 -15.04 14.97
CA VAL A 244 -1.48 -14.34 13.82
C VAL A 244 -2.63 -13.43 14.28
N GLY A 245 -2.88 -12.35 13.54
CA GLY A 245 -3.98 -11.42 13.82
C GLY A 245 -3.90 -10.83 15.22
N ASP A 246 -5.06 -10.67 15.86
CA ASP A 246 -5.20 -10.05 17.19
C ASP A 246 -4.37 -10.72 18.30
N ALA A 247 -4.00 -11.99 18.13
CA ALA A 247 -3.08 -12.67 19.04
C ALA A 247 -1.66 -12.08 18.98
N ALA A 248 -1.22 -11.65 17.79
CA ALA A 248 0.08 -11.03 17.56
C ALA A 248 0.04 -9.50 17.73
N HIS A 249 -0.97 -8.85 17.17
CA HIS A 249 -1.13 -7.38 17.17
C HIS A 249 -2.60 -6.99 17.25
N THR A 250 -2.95 -6.11 18.18
CA THR A 250 -4.27 -5.50 18.29
C THR A 250 -4.13 -4.03 17.93
N VAL A 251 -4.90 -3.58 16.95
CA VAL A 251 -4.88 -2.19 16.46
C VAL A 251 -6.20 -1.49 16.77
N HIS A 252 -6.20 -0.15 16.72
CA HIS A 252 -7.45 0.61 16.81
C HIS A 252 -8.35 0.24 15.61
N PRO A 253 -9.67 0.01 15.78
CA PRO A 253 -10.58 -0.44 14.71
C PRO A 253 -10.87 0.61 13.63
N LEU A 254 -10.09 1.69 13.57
CA LEU A 254 -10.19 2.72 12.53
C LEU A 254 -9.97 2.06 11.16
N ALA A 255 -10.81 2.40 10.18
CA ALA A 255 -10.77 1.88 8.81
C ALA A 255 -10.95 0.35 8.67
N GLY A 256 -11.36 -0.38 9.71
CA GLY A 256 -11.70 -1.81 9.62
C GLY A 256 -10.53 -2.73 9.29
N GLN A 257 -9.29 -2.31 9.53
CA GLN A 257 -8.10 -3.01 9.01
C GLN A 257 -7.66 -4.25 9.81
N GLY A 258 -8.16 -4.45 11.04
CA GLY A 258 -7.68 -5.54 11.92
C GLY A 258 -7.78 -6.93 11.28
N VAL A 259 -8.93 -7.23 10.66
CA VAL A 259 -9.15 -8.52 9.97
C VAL A 259 -8.26 -8.66 8.73
N ASN A 260 -8.08 -7.60 7.94
CA ASN A 260 -7.21 -7.60 6.77
C ASN A 260 -5.74 -7.87 7.15
N LEU A 261 -5.28 -7.29 8.26
CA LEU A 261 -3.95 -7.58 8.79
C LEU A 261 -3.82 -9.05 9.21
N GLY A 262 -4.85 -9.61 9.85
CA GLY A 262 -4.92 -11.02 10.22
C GLY A 262 -4.92 -11.98 9.02
N PHE A 263 -5.67 -11.66 7.95
CA PHE A 263 -5.61 -12.43 6.70
C PHE A 263 -4.25 -12.33 6.02
N GLY A 264 -3.64 -11.16 6.02
CA GLY A 264 -2.28 -10.98 5.53
C GLY A 264 -1.27 -11.82 6.31
N ASP A 265 -1.45 -11.96 7.62
CA ASP A 265 -0.62 -12.82 8.45
C ASP A 265 -0.83 -14.30 8.13
N ALA A 266 -2.09 -14.75 8.03
CA ALA A 266 -2.44 -16.12 7.71
C ALA A 266 -1.89 -16.52 6.33
N ALA A 267 -2.04 -15.66 5.31
CA ALA A 267 -1.52 -15.89 3.97
C ALA A 267 0.01 -15.96 3.93
N ALA A 268 0.69 -15.05 4.63
CA ALA A 268 2.15 -15.04 4.68
C ALA A 268 2.70 -16.26 5.44
N LEU A 269 2.08 -16.63 6.56
CA LEU A 269 2.46 -17.82 7.33
C LEU A 269 2.23 -19.10 6.50
N ALA A 270 1.07 -19.23 5.85
CA ALA A 270 0.76 -20.37 4.99
C ALA A 270 1.78 -20.50 3.85
N LYS A 271 2.15 -19.40 3.21
CA LYS A 271 3.20 -19.37 2.18
C LYS A 271 4.55 -19.85 2.72
N VAL A 272 5.00 -19.31 3.84
CA VAL A 272 6.29 -19.68 4.45
C VAL A 272 6.31 -21.17 4.83
N ILE A 273 5.20 -21.71 5.33
CA ILE A 273 5.06 -23.14 5.62
C ILE A 273 5.12 -23.96 4.33
N ALA A 274 4.37 -23.57 3.28
CA ALA A 274 4.36 -24.27 2.00
C ALA A 274 5.75 -24.31 1.34
N ASP A 275 6.45 -23.17 1.33
CA ASP A 275 7.83 -23.07 0.84
C ASP A 275 8.76 -24.00 1.62
N GLY A 276 8.64 -24.02 2.95
CA GLY A 276 9.41 -24.92 3.81
C GLY A 276 9.15 -26.39 3.53
N VAL A 277 7.87 -26.79 3.41
CA VAL A 277 7.48 -28.16 3.09
C VAL A 277 8.00 -28.60 1.72
N SER A 278 7.97 -27.71 0.72
CA SER A 278 8.43 -28.02 -0.65
C SER A 278 9.92 -28.42 -0.72
N VAL A 279 10.74 -27.94 0.20
CA VAL A 279 12.18 -28.24 0.29
C VAL A 279 12.51 -29.23 1.40
N GLY A 280 11.49 -29.83 2.04
CA GLY A 280 11.66 -30.79 3.14
C GLY A 280 12.13 -30.18 4.47
N ALA A 281 11.95 -28.87 4.67
CA ALA A 281 12.27 -28.21 5.94
C ALA A 281 11.21 -28.53 7.01
N ASP A 282 11.64 -28.55 8.28
CA ASP A 282 10.73 -28.64 9.42
C ASP A 282 9.95 -27.32 9.55
N PHE A 283 8.64 -27.36 9.33
CA PHE A 283 7.79 -26.16 9.39
C PHE A 283 7.60 -25.61 10.82
N GLY A 284 8.04 -26.33 11.84
CA GLY A 284 8.17 -25.82 13.19
C GLY A 284 9.52 -25.16 13.50
N ASP A 285 10.45 -25.13 12.54
CA ASP A 285 11.75 -24.50 12.73
C ASP A 285 11.65 -22.97 12.81
N ILE A 286 12.35 -22.41 13.79
CA ILE A 286 12.31 -20.98 14.07
C ILE A 286 12.90 -20.16 12.92
N SER A 287 13.88 -20.70 12.18
CA SER A 287 14.53 -19.99 11.07
C SER A 287 13.58 -19.80 9.90
N LEU A 288 12.70 -20.78 9.66
CA LEU A 288 11.63 -20.68 8.67
C LEU A 288 10.56 -19.69 9.14
N LEU A 289 10.05 -19.86 10.36
CA LEU A 289 8.98 -19.02 10.92
C LEU A 289 9.37 -17.54 11.06
N LYS A 290 10.66 -17.25 11.30
CA LYS A 290 11.18 -15.86 11.31
C LYS A 290 11.01 -15.13 9.98
N ARG A 291 10.90 -15.84 8.85
CA ARG A 291 10.60 -15.21 7.55
C ARG A 291 9.22 -14.56 7.56
N TYR A 292 8.23 -15.25 8.15
CA TYR A 292 6.89 -14.70 8.36
C TYR A 292 6.93 -13.49 9.30
N GLU A 293 7.61 -13.60 10.45
CA GLU A 293 7.72 -12.48 11.39
C GLU A 293 8.36 -11.25 10.73
N ASN A 294 9.47 -11.42 10.02
CA ASN A 294 10.18 -10.29 9.39
C ASN A 294 9.33 -9.58 8.32
N ASP A 295 8.53 -10.31 7.55
CA ASP A 295 7.67 -9.72 6.52
C ASP A 295 6.44 -9.02 7.13
N ARG A 296 5.83 -9.62 8.14
CA ARG A 296 4.54 -9.16 8.68
C ARG A 296 4.67 -8.15 9.82
N LYS A 297 5.62 -8.34 10.73
CA LYS A 297 5.78 -7.47 11.91
C LYS A 297 6.04 -6.03 11.53
N ALA A 298 6.91 -5.77 10.55
CA ALA A 298 7.19 -4.41 10.09
C ALA A 298 5.93 -3.74 9.49
N ALA A 299 5.18 -4.47 8.67
CA ALA A 299 3.94 -3.98 8.07
C ALA A 299 2.85 -3.70 9.13
N ASN A 300 2.69 -4.61 10.09
CA ASN A 300 1.69 -4.51 11.15
C ASN A 300 2.05 -3.37 12.13
N VAL A 301 3.32 -3.19 12.48
CA VAL A 301 3.79 -2.05 13.30
C VAL A 301 3.55 -0.73 12.58
N ALA A 302 3.86 -0.65 11.28
CA ALA A 302 3.62 0.56 10.49
C ALA A 302 2.13 0.93 10.46
N MET A 303 1.25 -0.06 10.22
CA MET A 303 -0.19 0.15 10.26
C MET A 303 -0.68 0.56 11.66
N ALA A 304 -0.20 -0.11 12.71
CA ALA A 304 -0.56 0.23 14.09
C ALA A 304 -0.16 1.67 14.44
N ALA A 305 1.04 2.10 14.03
CA ALA A 305 1.51 3.47 14.22
C ALA A 305 0.69 4.50 13.43
N LEU A 306 0.29 4.17 12.20
CA LEU A 306 -0.58 5.00 11.38
C LEU A 306 -1.94 5.21 12.07
N LEU A 307 -2.61 4.11 12.45
CA LEU A 307 -3.93 4.15 13.07
C LEU A 307 -3.89 4.85 14.44
N ASP A 308 -2.84 4.64 15.23
CA ASP A 308 -2.64 5.35 16.49
C ASP A 308 -2.38 6.84 16.29
N GLY A 309 -1.58 7.20 15.29
CA GLY A 309 -1.31 8.58 14.91
C GLY A 309 -2.59 9.31 14.49
N PHE A 310 -3.40 8.69 13.63
CA PHE A 310 -4.71 9.21 13.28
C PHE A 310 -5.58 9.36 14.51
N GLN A 311 -5.64 8.36 15.38
CA GLN A 311 -6.51 8.44 16.54
C GLN A 311 -6.12 9.58 17.49
N LYS A 312 -4.82 9.67 17.84
CA LYS A 312 -4.32 10.74 18.70
C LYS A 312 -4.48 12.11 18.08
N MET A 313 -4.30 12.21 16.76
CA MET A 313 -4.56 13.45 16.05
C MET A 313 -6.01 13.88 16.24
N TYR A 314 -6.97 12.96 16.15
CA TYR A 314 -8.40 13.28 16.28
C TYR A 314 -8.92 13.38 17.71
N SER A 315 -8.27 12.77 18.69
CA SER A 315 -8.70 12.82 20.10
C SER A 315 -8.33 14.12 20.84
N VAL A 316 -7.60 15.04 20.21
CA VAL A 316 -7.20 16.31 20.83
C VAL A 316 -8.22 17.40 20.53
N ASP A 317 -9.02 17.83 21.49
CA ASP A 317 -9.94 18.96 21.30
C ASP A 317 -9.23 20.29 21.55
N PHE A 318 -8.60 20.86 20.51
CA PHE A 318 -8.03 22.20 20.55
C PHE A 318 -8.48 23.01 19.33
N GLY A 319 -9.16 24.14 19.55
CA GLY A 319 -9.85 24.91 18.51
C GLY A 319 -9.01 25.24 17.26
N PRO A 320 -7.77 25.75 17.39
CA PRO A 320 -6.86 25.97 16.26
C PRO A 320 -6.45 24.69 15.50
N LEU A 321 -6.32 23.55 16.19
CA LEU A 321 -5.99 22.26 15.58
C LEU A 321 -7.16 21.69 14.78
N ASN A 322 -8.41 21.99 15.14
CA ASN A 322 -9.58 21.58 14.37
C ASN A 322 -9.62 22.23 12.97
N VAL A 323 -9.25 23.50 12.86
CA VAL A 323 -9.13 24.21 11.59
C VAL A 323 -7.99 23.61 10.74
N LEU A 324 -6.86 23.31 11.36
CA LEU A 324 -5.72 22.68 10.69
C LEU A 324 -6.05 21.25 10.20
N ARG A 325 -6.83 20.47 10.97
CA ARG A 325 -7.33 19.14 10.54
C ARG A 325 -8.27 19.25 9.35
N ALA A 326 -9.24 20.17 9.40
CA ALA A 326 -10.16 20.39 8.29
C ALA A 326 -9.38 20.80 7.02
N ALA A 327 -8.40 21.69 7.16
CA ALA A 327 -7.52 22.09 6.06
C ALA A 327 -6.64 20.93 5.54
N ALA A 328 -6.15 20.03 6.42
CA ALA A 328 -5.36 18.87 6.03
C ALA A 328 -6.19 17.83 5.25
N PHE A 329 -7.41 17.55 5.68
CA PHE A 329 -8.33 16.65 4.96
C PHE A 329 -8.78 17.24 3.63
N HIS A 330 -9.08 18.53 3.62
CA HIS A 330 -9.42 19.24 2.38
C HIS A 330 -8.23 19.23 1.42
N GLY A 331 -7.01 19.50 1.90
CA GLY A 331 -5.78 19.44 1.09
C GLY A 331 -5.44 18.05 0.56
N ALA A 332 -5.69 16.99 1.34
CA ALA A 332 -5.46 15.61 0.91
C ALA A 332 -6.35 15.20 -0.29
N GLN A 333 -7.52 15.80 -0.43
CA GLN A 333 -8.42 15.61 -1.58
C GLN A 333 -7.83 16.18 -2.90
N TYR A 334 -6.97 17.20 -2.83
CA TYR A 334 -6.34 17.83 -4.01
C TYR A 334 -5.01 17.16 -4.43
N ILE A 335 -4.39 16.36 -3.56
CA ILE A 335 -3.15 15.64 -3.88
C ILE A 335 -3.51 14.25 -4.42
N SER A 336 -3.80 14.18 -5.72
CA SER A 336 -4.12 12.95 -6.47
C SER A 336 -3.26 11.71 -6.15
N PRO A 337 -1.91 11.79 -6.02
CA PRO A 337 -1.10 10.62 -5.66
C PRO A 337 -1.26 10.20 -4.19
N LEU A 338 -1.53 11.13 -3.28
CA LEU A 338 -1.76 10.84 -1.85
C LEU A 338 -3.07 10.07 -1.68
N LYS A 339 -4.15 10.53 -2.33
CA LYS A 339 -5.45 9.83 -2.33
C LYS A 339 -5.35 8.42 -2.92
N LYS A 340 -4.66 8.25 -4.05
CA LYS A 340 -4.43 6.91 -4.66
C LYS A 340 -3.61 5.98 -3.76
N ASN A 341 -2.60 6.51 -3.07
CA ASN A 341 -1.80 5.72 -2.14
C ASN A 341 -2.61 5.32 -0.89
N ILE A 342 -3.45 6.23 -0.35
CA ILE A 342 -4.36 5.92 0.76
C ILE A 342 -5.38 4.84 0.34
N ILE A 343 -5.97 4.96 -0.85
CA ILE A 343 -6.93 3.98 -1.38
C ILE A 343 -6.26 2.63 -1.64
N SER A 344 -5.11 2.61 -2.31
CA SER A 344 -4.34 1.37 -2.57
C SER A 344 -3.89 0.69 -1.28
N TYR A 345 -3.55 1.47 -0.24
CA TYR A 345 -3.19 0.92 1.07
C TYR A 345 -4.41 0.40 1.84
N ALA A 346 -5.54 1.10 1.79
CA ALA A 346 -6.79 0.66 2.41
C ALA A 346 -7.36 -0.62 1.77
N MET A 347 -7.12 -0.82 0.47
CA MET A 347 -7.43 -2.05 -0.27
C MET A 347 -6.42 -3.19 0.00
N GLY A 348 -5.29 -2.90 0.66
CA GLY A 348 -4.26 -3.89 0.96
C GLY A 348 -3.24 -4.16 -0.16
N ASP A 349 -3.24 -3.38 -1.24
CA ASP A 349 -2.47 -3.63 -2.46
C ASP A 349 -1.00 -3.14 -2.42
N ALA A 350 -0.60 -2.33 -1.43
CA ALA A 350 0.74 -1.70 -1.40
C ALA A 350 1.46 -1.73 -0.02
N LYS A 351 2.79 -1.95 -0.04
CA LYS A 351 3.68 -1.80 1.13
C LYS A 351 3.97 -0.31 1.42
N TRP A 352 3.90 0.08 2.71
CA TRP A 352 4.08 1.47 3.17
C TRP A 352 5.51 2.01 2.93
N PRO A 353 5.72 3.31 2.60
CA PRO A 353 7.00 3.83 2.14
C PRO A 353 8.09 4.05 3.21
N LEU A 354 7.81 3.81 4.50
CA LEU A 354 8.65 4.28 5.63
C LEU A 354 9.08 3.20 6.64
N GLY A 355 9.18 1.93 6.24
CA GLY A 355 9.79 0.87 7.05
C GLY A 355 11.27 0.70 6.70
N GLY A 356 12.17 1.00 7.64
CA GLY A 356 13.63 0.98 7.45
C GLY A 356 14.19 -0.36 6.95
N GLU A 357 15.16 -0.26 6.04
CA GLU A 357 15.95 -1.36 5.51
C GLU A 357 16.87 -1.95 6.59
N GLU A 358 16.61 -3.19 7.05
CA GLU A 358 17.66 -4.03 7.59
C GLU A 358 18.42 -4.71 6.44
N LYS A 359 19.73 -4.50 6.43
CA LYS A 359 20.71 -5.04 5.49
C LYS A 359 20.75 -6.58 5.55
N GLY A 360 20.01 -7.25 4.68
CA GLY A 360 20.23 -8.66 4.35
C GLY A 360 21.35 -8.81 3.34
N LYS A 361 22.52 -9.31 3.78
CA LYS A 361 23.59 -9.83 2.93
C LYS A 361 23.01 -10.78 1.87
N GLY A 362 23.56 -10.69 0.66
CA GLY A 362 23.23 -11.57 -0.46
C GLY A 362 23.23 -13.03 -0.03
N MET A 363 22.10 -13.69 -0.24
CA MET A 363 21.99 -15.13 -0.30
C MET A 363 21.43 -15.45 -1.67
N SER A 364 22.28 -16.04 -2.50
CA SER A 364 21.97 -16.63 -3.79
C SER A 364 20.66 -17.41 -3.72
N SER A 365 19.65 -16.94 -4.45
CA SER A 365 18.48 -17.75 -4.78
C SER A 365 18.92 -18.84 -5.74
N SER A 366 19.16 -20.03 -5.22
CA SER A 366 19.06 -21.26 -5.99
C SER A 366 17.60 -21.35 -6.48
N THR A 367 17.39 -20.79 -7.66
CA THR A 367 16.13 -20.85 -8.40
C THR A 367 16.04 -22.26 -8.92
N SER A 368 15.01 -22.99 -8.48
CA SER A 368 14.44 -24.02 -9.32
C SER A 368 14.06 -23.37 -10.65
N SER A 369 14.47 -24.02 -11.73
CA SER A 369 14.34 -23.60 -13.12
C SER A 369 12.94 -23.07 -13.46
N SER A 370 12.76 -21.75 -13.42
CA SER A 370 11.71 -21.05 -14.18
C SER A 370 12.31 -20.67 -15.53
N ALA A 371 11.70 -21.13 -16.62
CA ALA A 371 12.14 -20.81 -17.97
C ALA A 371 12.11 -19.28 -18.17
N SER A 372 13.24 -18.69 -18.54
CA SER A 372 13.28 -17.30 -18.99
C SER A 372 12.39 -17.14 -20.23
N PRO A 373 11.67 -16.01 -20.36
CA PRO A 373 10.80 -15.80 -21.50
C PRO A 373 11.63 -15.76 -22.80
N VAL A 374 11.15 -16.44 -23.84
CA VAL A 374 11.76 -16.49 -25.18
C VAL A 374 10.82 -15.77 -26.15
N PRO A 375 11.32 -14.93 -27.07
CA PRO A 375 10.48 -14.33 -28.11
C PRO A 375 9.87 -15.41 -29.03
N PRO A 376 8.67 -15.21 -29.59
CA PRO A 376 8.08 -16.12 -30.57
C PRO A 376 8.99 -16.33 -31.79
N GLU A 377 9.03 -17.55 -32.35
CA GLU A 377 10.04 -17.99 -33.35
C GLU A 377 10.02 -17.24 -34.70
N ASP A 378 8.96 -16.46 -34.99
CA ASP A 378 8.79 -15.69 -36.23
C ASP A 378 8.56 -14.19 -36.03
N ASP A 379 8.78 -13.67 -34.82
CA ASP A 379 8.56 -12.25 -34.53
C ASP A 379 9.81 -11.39 -34.81
N VAL A 380 9.60 -10.12 -35.15
CA VAL A 380 10.67 -9.15 -35.50
C VAL A 380 10.56 -7.89 -34.67
N CYS A 381 11.68 -7.20 -34.46
CA CYS A 381 11.65 -5.97 -33.69
C CYS A 381 10.95 -4.85 -34.47
N SER A 382 9.85 -4.32 -33.95
CA SER A 382 9.09 -3.20 -34.57
C SER A 382 9.84 -1.87 -34.68
N VAL A 383 11.08 -1.77 -34.19
CA VAL A 383 11.91 -0.55 -34.30
C VAL A 383 12.94 -0.67 -35.43
N CYS A 384 13.62 -1.82 -35.55
CA CYS A 384 14.62 -2.03 -36.61
C CYS A 384 14.13 -2.92 -37.77
N HIS A 385 12.96 -3.55 -37.61
CA HIS A 385 12.34 -4.51 -38.55
C HIS A 385 13.24 -5.71 -38.89
N ASP A 386 14.08 -6.12 -37.93
CA ASP A 386 15.01 -7.23 -38.07
C ASP A 386 14.84 -8.21 -36.88
N ARG A 387 15.50 -9.37 -36.95
CA ARG A 387 15.54 -10.36 -35.86
C ARG A 387 16.05 -9.74 -34.57
N PHE A 388 15.56 -10.23 -33.44
CA PHE A 388 15.91 -9.65 -32.14
C PHE A 388 17.40 -9.85 -31.81
N ARG A 389 18.13 -8.73 -31.67
CA ARG A 389 19.47 -8.70 -31.07
C ARG A 389 19.34 -8.31 -29.60
N ILE A 390 19.69 -9.23 -28.69
CA ILE A 390 19.48 -9.09 -27.24
C ILE A 390 17.99 -8.81 -26.95
N PRO A 391 17.10 -9.80 -27.10
CA PRO A 391 15.67 -9.62 -26.94
C PRO A 391 15.32 -9.16 -25.52
N CYS A 392 14.54 -8.09 -25.42
CA CYS A 392 13.99 -7.57 -24.18
C CYS A 392 12.47 -7.53 -24.27
N GLN A 393 11.81 -8.14 -23.28
CA GLN A 393 10.36 -8.11 -23.12
C GLN A 393 9.95 -6.91 -22.28
N ALA A 394 9.02 -6.11 -22.77
CA ALA A 394 8.38 -5.06 -21.99
C ALA A 394 7.32 -5.63 -21.03
N ASN A 395 6.96 -4.89 -19.97
CA ASN A 395 5.80 -5.18 -19.10
C ASN A 395 4.45 -5.34 -19.83
N CYS A 396 4.33 -4.87 -21.07
CA CYS A 396 3.17 -5.10 -21.94
C CYS A 396 3.29 -6.37 -22.81
N SER A 397 4.25 -7.24 -22.51
CA SER A 397 4.58 -8.50 -23.21
C SER A 397 5.07 -8.38 -24.65
N HIS A 398 5.24 -7.16 -25.19
CA HIS A 398 5.88 -6.94 -26.49
C HIS A 398 7.41 -7.02 -26.42
N TRP A 399 8.02 -7.45 -27.51
CA TRP A 399 9.46 -7.71 -27.63
C TRP A 399 10.18 -6.64 -28.46
N PHE A 400 11.40 -6.30 -28.05
CA PHE A 400 12.28 -5.35 -28.75
C PHE A 400 13.74 -5.77 -28.62
N CYS A 401 14.60 -5.33 -29.56
CA CYS A 401 16.05 -5.36 -29.32
C CYS A 401 16.39 -4.40 -28.17
N GLY A 402 17.26 -4.80 -27.25
CA GLY A 402 17.66 -3.96 -26.11
C GLY A 402 18.18 -2.58 -26.55
N GLU A 403 19.05 -2.54 -27.56
CA GLU A 403 19.56 -1.27 -28.09
C GLU A 403 18.47 -0.41 -28.74
N CYS A 404 17.51 -1.04 -29.42
CA CYS A 404 16.43 -0.31 -30.10
C CYS A 404 15.51 0.38 -29.09
N ILE A 405 15.09 -0.33 -28.05
CA ILE A 405 14.17 0.24 -27.07
C ILE A 405 14.85 1.30 -26.18
N ILE A 406 16.14 1.12 -25.89
CA ILE A 406 16.94 2.15 -25.21
C ILE A 406 17.12 3.39 -26.11
N ARG A 407 17.33 3.23 -27.41
CA ARG A 407 17.34 4.36 -28.36
C ARG A 407 15.99 5.08 -28.39
N VAL A 408 14.87 4.36 -28.40
CA VAL A 408 13.52 4.96 -28.30
C VAL A 408 13.38 5.77 -27.01
N TRP A 409 13.82 5.21 -25.87
CA TRP A 409 13.86 5.96 -24.62
C TRP A 409 14.74 7.20 -24.73
N ASN A 410 15.95 7.11 -25.29
CA ASN A 410 16.86 8.24 -25.47
C ASN A 410 16.31 9.35 -26.37
N HIS A 411 15.36 9.04 -27.25
CA HIS A 411 14.64 10.02 -28.06
C HIS A 411 13.37 10.56 -27.37
N GLY A 412 12.95 9.98 -26.26
CA GLY A 412 11.82 10.44 -25.44
C GLY A 412 12.21 11.34 -24.27
N PRO A 413 11.21 11.80 -23.49
CA PRO A 413 11.41 12.59 -22.26
C PRO A 413 12.37 11.92 -21.27
N ALA A 414 13.28 12.69 -20.68
CA ALA A 414 14.24 12.19 -19.69
C ALA A 414 13.57 11.62 -18.43
N VAL A 415 12.43 12.20 -18.02
CA VAL A 415 11.75 11.89 -16.76
C VAL A 415 10.53 10.99 -16.91
N GLN A 416 10.23 10.51 -18.12
CA GLN A 416 9.11 9.58 -18.36
C GLN A 416 9.60 8.25 -18.93
N PRO A 417 8.97 7.13 -18.53
CA PRO A 417 9.20 5.84 -19.19
C PRO A 417 8.87 5.96 -20.68
N CYS A 418 9.58 5.21 -21.52
CA CYS A 418 9.26 5.17 -22.94
C CYS A 418 7.90 4.48 -23.17
N LYS A 419 7.18 4.92 -24.20
CA LYS A 419 5.95 4.27 -24.65
C LYS A 419 6.29 3.12 -25.57
N CYS A 420 5.58 2.02 -25.42
CA CYS A 420 5.66 0.88 -26.33
C CYS A 420 5.32 1.31 -27.76
N PRO A 421 6.22 1.09 -28.75
CA PRO A 421 5.95 1.37 -30.16
C PRO A 421 4.69 0.68 -30.73
N ILE A 422 4.31 -0.47 -30.16
CA ILE A 422 3.17 -1.28 -30.63
C ILE A 422 1.86 -0.83 -29.95
N CYS A 423 1.76 -0.96 -28.63
CA CYS A 423 0.51 -0.73 -27.90
C CYS A 423 0.42 0.61 -27.16
N ARG A 424 1.44 1.47 -27.27
CA ARG A 424 1.52 2.81 -26.66
C ARG A 424 1.45 2.86 -25.13
N ARG A 425 1.44 1.71 -24.43
CA ARG A 425 1.55 1.61 -22.96
C ARG A 425 2.93 2.02 -22.47
N LEU A 426 3.03 2.54 -21.24
CA LEU A 426 4.31 2.90 -20.62
C LEU A 426 5.10 1.64 -20.23
N ILE A 427 6.38 1.61 -20.63
CA ILE A 427 7.28 0.51 -20.34
C ILE A 427 8.04 0.81 -19.05
N ASN A 428 7.60 0.26 -17.93
CA ASN A 428 8.26 0.48 -16.65
C ASN A 428 9.33 -0.58 -16.36
N LEU A 429 9.30 -1.71 -17.06
CA LEU A 429 10.23 -2.82 -16.87
C LEU A 429 10.55 -3.45 -18.23
N LEU A 430 11.84 -3.71 -18.45
CA LEU A 430 12.41 -4.42 -19.60
C LEU A 430 13.13 -5.68 -19.11
N VAL A 431 12.63 -6.86 -19.45
CA VAL A 431 13.23 -8.13 -19.04
C VAL A 431 14.04 -8.70 -20.21
N PRO A 432 15.38 -8.76 -20.14
CA PRO A 432 16.18 -9.42 -21.18
C PRO A 432 15.91 -10.94 -21.14
N ALA A 433 15.72 -11.58 -22.29
CA ALA A 433 15.72 -13.05 -22.35
C ALA A 433 17.13 -13.57 -22.04
N ASN A 434 17.23 -14.81 -21.56
CA ASN A 434 18.53 -15.47 -21.38
C ASN A 434 19.22 -15.58 -22.74
N VAL A 435 20.22 -14.73 -22.96
CA VAL A 435 21.20 -14.94 -24.01
C VAL A 435 22.07 -16.10 -23.56
N SER A 436 22.19 -17.14 -24.38
CA SER A 436 23.00 -18.33 -24.08
C SER A 436 24.44 -17.95 -23.69
N ILE A 437 24.96 -18.70 -22.72
CA ILE A 437 26.18 -18.47 -21.93
C ILE A 437 27.48 -18.35 -22.77
N ASP A 438 27.44 -18.61 -24.07
CA ASP A 438 28.62 -18.55 -24.96
C ASP A 438 29.04 -17.11 -25.39
N ASN A 439 28.28 -16.07 -25.03
CA ASN A 439 28.52 -14.68 -25.48
C ASN A 439 28.73 -13.65 -24.34
N ASP A 440 28.95 -14.08 -23.09
CA ASP A 440 29.03 -13.17 -21.93
C ASP A 440 30.27 -12.24 -21.95
N ASP A 441 31.26 -12.56 -22.80
CA ASP A 441 32.50 -11.78 -22.99
C ASP A 441 32.42 -10.69 -24.08
N ASP A 442 31.29 -10.51 -24.78
CA ASP A 442 31.16 -9.43 -25.77
C ASP A 442 30.92 -8.07 -25.05
N PRO A 443 31.87 -7.11 -25.13
CA PRO A 443 31.72 -5.81 -24.47
C PRO A 443 30.50 -5.02 -24.96
N GLN A 444 30.02 -5.28 -26.18
CA GLN A 444 28.82 -4.64 -26.72
C GLN A 444 27.54 -5.14 -26.04
N ILE A 445 27.48 -6.43 -25.71
CA ILE A 445 26.31 -7.04 -25.03
C ILE A 445 26.24 -6.54 -23.59
N GLN A 446 27.37 -6.52 -22.88
CA GLN A 446 27.45 -6.00 -21.50
C GLN A 446 27.03 -4.53 -21.42
N HIS A 447 27.43 -3.71 -22.40
CA HIS A 447 26.99 -2.31 -22.46
C HIS A 447 25.47 -2.19 -22.60
N VAL A 448 24.85 -2.94 -23.51
CA VAL A 448 23.38 -2.90 -23.72
C VAL A 448 22.63 -3.42 -22.50
N LEU A 449 23.09 -4.51 -21.87
CA LEU A 449 22.49 -5.02 -20.64
C LEU A 449 22.63 -4.04 -19.49
N GLY A 450 23.77 -3.34 -19.37
CA GLY A 450 23.97 -2.27 -18.41
C GLY A 450 22.98 -1.11 -18.58
N GLU A 451 22.73 -0.68 -19.82
CA GLU A 451 21.74 0.36 -20.15
C GLU A 451 20.30 -0.08 -19.83
N VAL A 452 19.95 -1.34 -20.11
CA VAL A 452 18.65 -1.93 -19.76
C VAL A 452 18.47 -2.02 -18.24
N GLN A 453 19.51 -2.44 -17.52
CA GLN A 453 19.50 -2.43 -16.06
C GLN A 453 19.38 -1.01 -15.49
N HIS A 454 20.06 -0.03 -16.09
CA HIS A 454 19.93 1.37 -15.73
C HIS A 454 18.50 1.88 -15.96
N TYR A 455 17.90 1.55 -17.11
CA TYR A 455 16.48 1.85 -17.40
C TYR A 455 15.52 1.20 -16.40
N ASN A 456 15.77 -0.03 -15.97
CA ASN A 456 14.94 -0.72 -14.98
C ASN A 456 15.14 -0.16 -13.58
N ARG A 457 16.34 0.28 -13.23
CA ARG A 457 16.61 1.01 -11.98
C ARG A 457 15.78 2.30 -11.97
N ILE A 458 15.87 3.04 -13.08
CA ILE A 458 14.88 3.96 -13.65
C ILE A 458 13.42 3.84 -13.19
N PHE A 459 12.74 2.88 -13.82
CA PHE A 459 11.29 2.86 -13.87
C PHE A 459 10.68 1.59 -13.29
N GLY A 460 11.51 0.60 -12.91
CA GLY A 460 11.13 -0.76 -12.52
C GLY A 460 10.53 -0.92 -11.12
N GLY A 461 10.14 0.19 -10.47
CA GLY A 461 9.42 0.15 -9.19
C GLY A 461 10.23 -0.35 -7.99
N THR A 462 11.52 -0.66 -8.17
CA THR A 462 12.41 -1.03 -7.07
C THR A 462 12.81 0.20 -6.26
N PRO A 463 12.79 0.13 -4.91
CA PRO A 463 13.21 1.25 -4.07
C PRO A 463 14.69 1.55 -4.33
N ARG A 464 15.02 2.80 -4.65
CA ARG A 464 16.40 3.26 -4.84
C ARG A 464 16.95 3.91 -3.58
N SER A 465 18.18 3.56 -3.24
CA SER A 465 18.93 4.26 -2.19
C SER A 465 19.29 5.69 -2.63
N LEU A 466 19.50 6.58 -1.66
CA LEU A 466 19.86 7.98 -1.92
C LEU A 466 21.23 8.10 -2.63
N THR A 467 22.14 7.18 -2.37
CA THR A 467 23.45 7.08 -3.05
C THR A 467 23.32 6.69 -4.51
N GLN A 468 22.41 5.76 -4.85
CA GLN A 468 22.12 5.41 -6.25
C GLN A 468 21.50 6.59 -7.01
N ARG A 469 20.59 7.35 -6.36
CA ARG A 469 20.03 8.58 -6.96
C ARG A 469 21.09 9.64 -7.24
N LEU A 470 22.07 9.80 -6.35
CA LEU A 470 23.20 10.71 -6.53
C LEU A 470 24.16 10.26 -7.63
N GLN A 471 24.38 8.94 -7.78
CA GLN A 471 25.21 8.40 -8.86
C GLN A 471 24.59 8.60 -10.25
N ASP A 472 23.26 8.51 -10.35
CA ASP A 472 22.54 8.72 -11.62
C ASP A 472 22.35 10.22 -11.95
N LEU A 473 22.54 11.11 -10.97
CA LEU A 473 22.28 12.56 -11.08
C LEU A 473 23.04 13.24 -12.24
N PRO A 474 24.35 12.97 -12.50
CA PRO A 474 25.07 13.61 -13.59
C PRO A 474 24.47 13.30 -14.97
N PHE A 475 23.97 12.08 -15.17
CA PHE A 475 23.29 11.69 -16.40
C PHE A 475 21.96 12.44 -16.58
N PHE A 476 21.14 12.47 -15.54
CA PHE A 476 19.88 13.22 -15.54
C PHE A 476 20.08 14.70 -15.77
N ILE A 477 21.03 15.31 -15.08
CA ILE A 477 21.38 16.73 -15.25
C ILE A 477 21.80 16.98 -16.69
N ARG A 478 22.74 16.20 -17.24
CA ARG A 478 23.22 16.37 -18.62
C ARG A 478 22.08 16.26 -19.65
N ARG A 479 21.14 15.35 -19.43
CA ARG A 479 20.00 15.14 -20.32
C ARG A 479 18.93 16.22 -20.18
N LEU A 480 18.65 16.65 -18.96
CA LEU A 480 17.75 17.78 -18.68
C LEU A 480 18.30 19.08 -19.26
N PHE A 481 19.61 19.32 -19.15
CA PHE A 481 20.27 20.45 -19.80
C PHE A 481 20.16 20.39 -21.33
N ARG A 482 20.33 19.20 -21.94
CA ARG A 482 20.13 19.02 -23.38
C ARG A 482 18.68 19.31 -23.79
N GLU A 483 17.70 18.86 -23.01
CA GLU A 483 16.28 19.17 -23.24
C GLU A 483 15.97 20.67 -23.04
N LEU A 484 16.65 21.35 -22.12
CA LEU A 484 16.50 22.78 -21.89
C LEU A 484 17.09 23.63 -23.04
N LEU A 485 18.17 23.14 -23.66
CA LEU A 485 18.92 23.83 -24.73
C LEU A 485 18.39 23.53 -26.15
N ASP A 486 17.65 22.44 -26.36
CA ASP A 486 17.11 22.06 -27.67
C ASP A 486 15.76 22.75 -27.94
N PRO A 487 15.67 23.71 -28.88
CA PRO A 487 14.44 24.46 -29.15
C PRO A 487 13.34 23.65 -29.87
N GLN A 488 13.65 22.45 -30.39
CA GLN A 488 12.74 21.65 -31.22
C GLN A 488 12.01 20.55 -30.44
N ARG A 489 12.30 20.33 -29.15
CA ARG A 489 11.69 19.28 -28.33
C ARG A 489 10.95 19.82 -27.12
N THR A 490 9.63 19.90 -27.22
CA THR A 490 8.82 20.60 -26.21
C THR A 490 8.02 19.65 -25.32
N LEU A 491 8.54 19.40 -24.12
CA LEU A 491 7.66 19.14 -22.97
C LEU A 491 7.11 20.49 -22.48
N PRO A 492 5.80 20.64 -22.25
CA PRO A 492 5.20 21.90 -21.79
C PRO A 492 5.82 22.46 -20.51
N LEU A 493 6.37 21.58 -19.66
CA LEU A 493 7.00 21.94 -18.39
C LEU A 493 8.40 22.55 -18.55
N VAL A 494 9.23 21.98 -19.43
CA VAL A 494 10.57 22.50 -19.76
C VAL A 494 10.45 23.86 -20.46
N PHE A 495 9.41 24.01 -21.29
CA PHE A 495 9.05 25.28 -21.92
C PHE A 495 8.71 26.37 -20.89
N ARG A 496 7.84 26.06 -19.92
CA ARG A 496 7.49 27.00 -18.83
C ARG A 496 8.70 27.35 -17.97
N ALA A 497 9.55 26.38 -17.63
CA ALA A 497 10.78 26.62 -16.88
C ALA A 497 11.74 27.57 -17.62
N ARG A 498 11.90 27.41 -18.95
CA ARG A 498 12.70 28.33 -19.78
C ARG A 498 12.13 29.75 -19.77
N MET A 499 10.81 29.90 -19.84
CA MET A 499 10.14 31.20 -19.78
C MET A 499 10.37 31.90 -18.44
N ILE A 500 10.19 31.17 -17.34
CA ILE A 500 10.41 31.71 -15.98
C ILE A 500 11.88 32.09 -15.81
N MET A 501 12.81 31.25 -16.24
CA MET A 501 14.25 31.56 -16.20
C MET A 501 14.61 32.81 -16.99
N MET A 502 14.09 32.97 -18.20
CA MET A 502 14.36 34.15 -19.03
C MET A 502 13.77 35.43 -18.44
N VAL A 503 12.53 35.36 -17.94
CA VAL A 503 11.89 36.50 -17.25
C VAL A 503 12.64 36.84 -15.96
N ALA A 504 13.07 35.83 -15.19
CA ALA A 504 13.84 36.04 -13.98
C ALA A 504 15.23 36.63 -14.27
N LEU A 505 15.95 36.13 -15.28
CA LEU A 505 17.25 36.68 -15.69
C LEU A 505 17.11 38.11 -16.22
N SER A 506 16.05 38.41 -16.97
CA SER A 506 15.76 39.78 -17.41
C SER A 506 15.40 40.70 -16.24
N ALA A 507 14.61 40.23 -15.27
CA ALA A 507 14.28 41.00 -14.07
C ALA A 507 15.53 41.21 -13.20
N ILE A 508 16.38 40.20 -13.04
CA ILE A 508 17.65 40.28 -12.31
C ILE A 508 18.58 41.27 -13.02
N TYR A 509 18.64 41.27 -14.36
CA TYR A 509 19.43 42.23 -15.13
C TYR A 509 18.96 43.66 -14.89
N VAL A 510 17.66 43.93 -15.06
CA VAL A 510 17.06 45.27 -14.86
C VAL A 510 17.18 45.76 -13.41
N LEU A 511 17.22 44.85 -12.44
CA LEU A 511 17.39 45.17 -11.02
C LEU A 511 18.86 45.15 -10.56
N SER A 512 19.78 44.73 -11.43
CA SER A 512 21.20 44.63 -11.12
C SER A 512 21.89 45.96 -11.45
N PRO A 513 22.71 46.52 -10.55
CA PRO A 513 23.46 47.77 -10.77
C PRO A 513 24.66 47.59 -11.72
N VAL A 514 24.64 46.55 -12.56
CA VAL A 514 25.74 46.15 -13.45
C VAL A 514 25.24 46.24 -14.88
N ASP A 515 25.32 47.44 -15.45
CA ASP A 515 24.99 47.68 -16.84
C ASP A 515 26.13 47.19 -17.76
N ILE A 516 25.77 46.56 -18.88
CA ILE A 516 26.74 46.18 -19.92
C ILE A 516 27.37 47.43 -20.56
N LEU A 517 26.70 48.59 -20.49
CA LEU A 517 27.19 49.90 -20.92
C LEU A 517 27.27 50.87 -19.72
N PRO A 518 28.46 51.33 -19.30
CA PRO A 518 28.59 52.17 -18.11
C PRO A 518 27.88 53.52 -18.28
N GLU A 519 26.94 53.81 -17.37
CA GLU A 519 26.12 55.03 -17.34
C GLU A 519 26.94 56.35 -17.35
N SER A 520 28.20 56.30 -16.93
CA SER A 520 29.08 57.47 -16.83
C SER A 520 29.49 58.08 -18.17
N VAL A 521 29.23 57.41 -19.30
CA VAL A 521 29.65 57.90 -20.63
C VAL A 521 28.47 58.31 -21.53
N LEU A 522 27.27 57.71 -21.39
CA LEU A 522 26.14 57.97 -22.29
C LEU A 522 24.79 57.84 -21.54
N GLY A 523 24.46 58.83 -20.72
CA GLY A 523 23.26 58.83 -19.85
C GLY A 523 21.88 58.73 -20.52
N LEU A 524 21.80 58.75 -21.86
CA LEU A 524 20.57 58.45 -22.62
C LEU A 524 20.55 57.02 -23.20
N PHE A 525 21.71 56.37 -23.35
CA PHE A 525 21.83 55.04 -23.93
C PHE A 525 21.68 53.89 -22.92
N GLY A 526 21.85 54.12 -21.62
CA GLY A 526 21.55 53.12 -20.58
C GLY A 526 20.06 52.69 -20.60
N PHE A 527 19.16 53.67 -20.75
CA PHE A 527 17.73 53.40 -20.95
C PHE A 527 17.44 52.60 -22.23
N PHE A 528 18.25 52.79 -23.28
CA PHE A 528 18.13 52.00 -24.50
C PHE A 528 18.55 50.55 -24.30
N ASP A 529 19.51 50.26 -23.41
CA ASP A 529 19.96 48.89 -23.12
C ASP A 529 18.86 48.10 -22.40
N ASP A 530 18.26 48.68 -21.36
CA ASP A 530 17.09 48.10 -20.68
C ASP A 530 15.89 47.93 -21.62
N PHE A 531 15.62 48.93 -22.47
CA PHE A 531 14.56 48.86 -23.46
C PHE A 531 14.83 47.77 -24.50
N LEU A 532 16.08 47.57 -24.93
CA LEU A 532 16.47 46.54 -25.89
C LEU A 532 16.31 45.15 -25.28
N VAL A 533 16.72 44.94 -24.03
CA VAL A 533 16.51 43.69 -23.31
C VAL A 533 15.02 43.40 -23.15
N LEU A 534 14.22 44.40 -22.76
CA LEU A 534 12.76 44.27 -22.66
C LEU A 534 12.12 43.94 -24.02
N LEU A 535 12.61 44.55 -25.11
CA LEU A 535 12.15 44.31 -26.47
C LEU A 535 12.52 42.90 -26.96
N ILE A 536 13.74 42.42 -26.68
CA ILE A 536 14.17 41.05 -27.03
C ILE A 536 13.32 40.02 -26.29
N VAL A 537 13.04 40.26 -25.01
CA VAL A 537 12.15 39.42 -24.19
C VAL A 537 10.72 39.45 -24.75
N PHE A 538 10.21 40.63 -25.12
CA PHE A 538 8.89 40.77 -25.74
C PHE A 538 8.79 40.05 -27.08
N LEU A 539 9.79 40.19 -27.96
CA LEU A 539 9.82 39.49 -29.25
C LEU A 539 9.91 37.97 -29.08
N HIS A 540 10.65 37.48 -28.09
CA HIS A 540 10.68 36.07 -27.74
C HIS A 540 9.33 35.58 -27.19
N LEU A 541 8.71 36.33 -26.28
CA LEU A 541 7.35 36.08 -25.76
C LEU A 541 6.33 36.04 -26.89
N ALA A 542 6.41 36.96 -27.85
CA ALA A 542 5.51 37.03 -29.00
C ALA A 542 5.71 35.84 -29.96
N ALA A 543 6.95 35.44 -30.25
CA ALA A 543 7.26 34.25 -31.05
C ALA A 543 6.75 32.96 -30.38
N VAL A 544 6.89 32.87 -29.06
CA VAL A 544 6.36 31.80 -28.20
C VAL A 544 4.84 31.76 -28.17
N TYR A 545 4.19 32.91 -28.04
CA TYR A 545 2.73 33.00 -28.06
C TYR A 545 2.19 32.58 -29.43
N ARG A 546 2.88 32.95 -30.50
CA ARG A 546 2.54 32.55 -31.87
C ARG A 546 2.71 31.04 -32.09
N SER A 547 3.75 30.41 -31.54
CA SER A 547 3.91 28.95 -31.63
C SER A 547 2.87 28.18 -30.82
N LEU A 548 2.46 28.71 -29.65
CA LEU A 548 1.34 28.18 -28.85
C LEU A 548 0.00 28.27 -29.60
N LEU A 549 -0.28 29.40 -30.25
CA LEU A 549 -1.47 29.56 -31.08
C LEU A 549 -1.47 28.59 -32.27
N LEU A 550 -0.33 28.41 -32.92
CA LEU A 550 -0.16 27.43 -33.99
C LEU A 550 -0.34 25.99 -33.50
N TYR A 551 0.11 25.64 -32.30
CA TYR A 551 -0.12 24.31 -31.72
C TYR A 551 -1.58 24.08 -31.30
N ARG A 552 -2.29 25.13 -30.85
CA ARG A 552 -3.70 25.04 -30.43
C ARG A 552 -4.69 25.01 -31.60
N HIS A 553 -4.32 25.54 -32.76
CA HIS A 553 -5.21 25.69 -33.92
C HIS A 553 -4.70 25.05 -35.23
N GLY A 554 -3.41 24.71 -35.31
CA GLY A 554 -2.81 23.95 -36.40
C GLY A 554 -2.71 22.48 -36.00
N GLY A 555 -3.76 21.73 -36.24
CA GLY A 555 -3.76 20.28 -36.03
C GLY A 555 -2.81 19.56 -37.00
N HIS A 556 -2.04 18.62 -36.46
CA HIS A 556 -1.73 17.35 -37.10
C HIS A 556 -1.70 16.25 -36.03
#